data_AF-E2AV77-F1
#
_entry.id   AF-E2AV77-F1
#
_cell.length_a   1.000
_cell.length_b   1.000
_cell.length_c   1.000
_cell.angle_alpha   90.00
_cell.angle_beta   90.00
_cell.angle_gamma   90.00
#
_symmetry.space_group_name_H-M   'P 1'
#
loop_
_entity.id
_entity.type
_entity.pdbx_description
1 polymer ?
#
loop_
_entity_poly.entity_id
_entity_poly.type
_entity_poly.pdbx_seq_one_letter_code
_entity_poly.pdbx_strand_id
1 'polypeptide(L)' 'NKLEFNHDLDWSIPVILRNERHVRKREIAEMFFIKKFDNTINLQKNTASLNNIY' A
#
# COMPACT_ATOMS: atom_id res chain seq x y z
N ASN A 1 3.05 -8.86 -19.32
CA ASN A 1 1.95 -7.87 -19.29
C ASN A 1 2.30 -6.72 -18.35
N LYS A 2 3.23 -5.86 -18.75
CA LYS A 2 3.67 -4.67 -18.01
C LYS A 2 3.82 -3.52 -19.03
N LEU A 3 2.70 -3.18 -19.63
CA LEU A 3 2.47 -2.11 -20.60
C LEU A 3 1.09 -1.58 -20.17
N GLU A 4 0.89 -0.33 -19.78
CA GLU A 4 0.53 0.73 -20.73
C GLU A 4 0.69 2.17 -20.21
N PHE A 5 1.37 2.40 -19.09
CA PHE A 5 1.66 3.77 -18.69
C PHE A 5 3.11 3.88 -18.32
N ASN A 6 3.80 4.83 -18.96
CA ASN A 6 5.20 5.19 -18.75
C ASN A 6 5.39 5.82 -17.36
N HIS A 7 5.02 5.08 -16.32
CA HIS A 7 5.07 5.41 -14.90
C HIS A 7 6.15 4.59 -14.21
N ASP A 8 7.27 4.32 -14.89
CA ASP A 8 8.43 3.81 -14.18
C ASP A 8 8.87 4.91 -13.21
N LEU A 9 8.60 4.66 -11.93
CA LEU A 9 9.02 5.52 -10.84
C LEU A 9 10.55 5.45 -10.78
N ASP A 10 11.21 6.57 -11.03
CA ASP A 10 12.64 6.69 -10.77
C ASP A 10 12.87 6.74 -9.26
N TRP A 11 13.20 5.58 -8.71
CA TRP A 11 13.49 5.42 -7.29
C TRP A 11 14.82 6.07 -6.88
N SER A 12 15.68 6.44 -7.83
CA SER A 12 16.93 7.14 -7.54
C SER A 12 16.71 8.63 -7.24
N ILE A 13 15.62 9.22 -7.76
CA ILE A 13 15.26 10.62 -7.56
C ILE A 13 13.75 10.75 -7.30
N PRO A 14 13.28 10.45 -6.07
CA PRO A 14 11.86 10.52 -5.76
C PRO A 14 11.38 11.98 -5.77
N VAL A 15 10.43 12.30 -6.65
CA VAL A 15 9.74 13.60 -6.64
C VAL A 15 8.72 13.60 -5.50
N ILE A 16 9.08 14.25 -4.40
CA ILE A 16 8.18 14.44 -3.26
C ILE A 16 7.21 15.58 -3.59
N LEU A 17 5.97 15.23 -3.91
CA LEU A 17 4.90 16.22 -4.09
C LEU A 17 4.53 16.82 -2.73
N ARG A 18 4.71 18.14 -2.59
CA ARG A 18 4.35 18.89 -1.36
C ARG A 18 2.83 18.89 -1.10
N ASN A 19 2.02 18.73 -2.15
CA ASN A 19 0.56 18.68 -2.04
C ASN A 19 0.01 17.70 -3.08
N GLU A 20 -0.33 16.49 -2.63
CA GLU A 20 -0.99 15.50 -3.46
C GLU A 20 -2.51 15.63 -3.28
N ARG A 21 -3.22 16.03 -4.34
CA ARG A 21 -4.66 16.32 -4.28
C ARG A 21 -5.51 15.07 -4.01
N HIS A 22 -5.00 13.89 -4.33
CA HIS A 22 -5.75 12.65 -4.34
C HIS A 22 -5.29 11.62 -3.30
N VAL A 23 -4.59 12.04 -2.24
CA VAL A 23 -4.11 11.17 -1.15
C VAL A 23 -5.18 10.19 -0.68
N ARG A 24 -6.37 10.68 -0.32
CA ARG A 24 -7.46 9.82 0.19
C ARG A 24 -7.95 8.78 -0.83
N LYS A 25 -7.97 9.12 -2.13
CA LYS A 25 -8.35 8.17 -3.19
C LYS A 25 -7.29 7.09 -3.36
N ARG A 26 -6.00 7.48 -3.32
CA ARG A 26 -4.87 6.56 -3.39
C ARG A 26 -4.87 5.59 -2.21
N GLU A 27 -5.01 6.08 -0.99
CA GLU A 27 -5.06 5.25 0.24
C GLU A 27 -6.17 4.20 0.18
N ILE A 28 -7.37 4.60 -0.27
CA ILE A 28 -8.49 3.68 -0.44
C ILE A 28 -8.18 2.61 -1.50
N ALA A 29 -7.67 3.03 -2.67
CA ALA A 29 -7.32 2.10 -3.75
C ALA A 29 -6.22 1.12 -3.32
N GLU A 30 -5.21 1.59 -2.61
CA GLU A 30 -4.14 0.77 -2.04
C GLU A 30 -4.68 -0.23 -1.02
N MET A 31 -5.58 0.20 -0.12
CA MET A 31 -6.22 -0.71 0.84
C MET A 31 -7.00 -1.83 0.14
N PHE A 32 -7.77 -1.51 -0.91
CA PHE A 32 -8.46 -2.52 -1.72
C PHE A 32 -7.48 -3.46 -2.43
N PHE A 33 -6.38 -2.92 -2.97
CA PHE A 33 -5.37 -3.72 -3.66
C PHE A 33 -4.64 -4.67 -2.70
N ILE A 34 -4.21 -4.18 -1.54
CA ILE A 34 -3.59 -4.98 -0.48
C ILE A 34 -4.55 -6.10 -0.06
N LYS A 35 -5.83 -5.80 0.18
CA LYS A 35 -6.84 -6.80 0.57
C LYS A 35 -7.08 -7.94 -0.43
N LYS A 36 -6.65 -7.81 -1.69
CA LYS A 36 -6.74 -8.91 -2.69
C LYS A 36 -5.71 -10.02 -2.45
N PHE A 37 -4.67 -9.76 -1.66
CA PHE A 37 -3.66 -10.77 -1.37
C PHE A 37 -4.04 -11.56 -0.12
N ASP A 38 -3.93 -12.89 -0.21
CA ASP A 38 -4.27 -13.77 0.91
C ASP A 38 -3.25 -13.73 2.06
N ASN A 39 -2.04 -13.20 1.81
CA ASN A 39 -0.90 -13.18 2.74
C ASN A 39 -0.50 -11.74 3.13
N THR A 40 -1.46 -10.90 3.47
CA THR A 40 -1.15 -9.51 3.87
C THR A 40 -0.65 -9.42 5.31
N ILE A 41 0.14 -8.38 5.60
CA ILE A 41 0.65 -8.13 6.96
C ILE A 41 -0.48 -7.95 7.99
N ASN A 42 -1.68 -7.56 7.53
CA ASN A 42 -2.87 -7.32 8.33
C ASN A 42 -3.75 -8.56 8.51
N LEU A 43 -3.28 -9.76 8.18
CA LEU A 43 -3.98 -10.98 8.55
C LEU A 43 -4.18 -11.03 10.05
N GLN A 44 -5.41 -11.27 10.50
CA GLN A 44 -5.76 -11.41 11.92
C GLN A 44 -4.92 -12.49 12.65
N LYS A 45 -4.37 -13.46 11.90
CA LYS A 45 -3.40 -14.44 12.41
C LYS A 45 -2.06 -13.81 12.85
N ASN A 46 -1.62 -12.72 12.23
CA ASN A 46 -0.38 -12.04 12.60
C ASN A 46 -0.49 -11.30 13.94
N THR A 47 -1.70 -10.91 14.34
CA THR A 47 -1.97 -10.36 15.68
C THR A 47 -2.32 -11.43 16.71
N ALA A 48 -2.56 -12.68 16.30
CA ALA A 48 -2.91 -13.76 17.23
C ALA A 48 -1.76 -14.19 18.15
N SER A 49 -0.50 -13.88 17.78
CA SER A 49 0.68 -14.09 18.63
C SER A 49 1.06 -12.85 19.45
N LEU A 50 0.33 -11.73 19.32
CA LEU A 50 0.53 -10.59 20.21
C LEU A 50 -0.04 -10.98 21.57
N ASN A 51 0.86 -11.02 22.55
CA ASN A 51 0.52 -11.30 23.94
C ASN A 51 -0.63 -10.39 24.37
N ASN A 52 -1.73 -10.98 24.81
CA ASN A 52 -2.88 -10.28 25.37
C ASN A 52 -2.51 -9.78 26.78
N ILE A 53 -1.57 -8.84 26.85
CA ILE A 53 -1.27 -8.09 28.08
C ILE A 53 -2.27 -6.93 28.09
N TYR A 54 -3.49 -7.26 28.45
CA TYR A 54 -4.45 -6.31 29.02
C TYR A 54 -4.96 -6.90 30.32
#